data_AF-A0A3P6BX75-F1
#
_entry.id   AF-A0A3P6BX75-F1
#
_cell.length_a   1.000
_cell.length_b   1.000
_cell.length_c   1.000
_cell.angle_alpha   90.00
_cell.angle_beta   90.00
_cell.angle_gamma   90.00
#
_symmetry.space_group_name_H-M   'P 1'
#
loop_
_entity.id
_entity.type
_entity.pdbx_description
1 polymer ?
#
loop_
_entity_poly.entity_id
_entity_poly.type
_entity_poly.pdbx_seq_one_letter_code
_entity_poly.pdbx_strand_id
1 'polypeptide(L)'
;SKTPLLWSYYSFGSQQLHFYLAVDRPQFKMETVVELLGVLGRRPWLPIVVCCSSRDELDAVCSSLSTLPYISFAALYSDLGERERASVLDKFRQATINWNQQLNSAVVEEGLEESETREEEDEKKSHLVVVTDVCLPMLSSGESSLSSRVLINYELPTKKETYTRRLTSCLASGGIVINMVVGGEVTTLRSLEESSGIIIAEMPINVYIIFIP
;
A
#
# COMPACT_ATOMS: atom_id res chain seq x y z
N SER A 1 21.09 6.01 -30.19
CA SER A 1 20.63 4.69 -29.74
C SER A 1 20.63 4.63 -28.22
N LYS A 2 19.55 5.09 -27.59
CA LYS A 2 19.27 4.83 -26.17
C LYS A 2 17.85 4.30 -26.12
N THR A 3 17.73 2.98 -26.17
CA THR A 3 16.52 2.30 -25.73
C THR A 3 16.25 2.74 -24.29
N PRO A 4 15.05 3.21 -23.94
CA PRO A 4 14.77 3.63 -22.57
C PRO A 4 14.78 2.39 -21.68
N LEU A 5 15.52 2.47 -20.57
CA LEU A 5 15.62 1.48 -19.49
C LEU A 5 14.26 1.06 -18.90
N LEU A 6 13.16 1.70 -19.32
CA LEU A 6 11.80 1.32 -18.97
C LEU A 6 11.46 -0.09 -19.43
N TRP A 7 11.82 -0.53 -20.65
CA TRP A 7 11.33 -1.84 -21.13
C TRP A 7 11.96 -3.03 -20.40
N SER A 8 13.17 -2.87 -19.87
CA SER A 8 13.80 -3.86 -18.99
C SER A 8 13.11 -3.98 -17.61
N TYR A 9 12.40 -2.95 -17.15
CA TYR A 9 11.55 -3.04 -15.94
C TYR A 9 10.29 -3.86 -16.19
N TYR A 10 9.72 -3.79 -17.39
CA TYR A 10 8.46 -4.46 -17.76
C TYR A 10 8.63 -5.93 -18.22
N SER A 11 9.86 -6.45 -18.32
CA SER A 11 10.09 -7.89 -18.63
C SER A 11 9.99 -8.82 -17.42
N PHE A 12 9.75 -8.32 -16.21
CA PHE A 12 9.59 -9.16 -15.01
C PHE A 12 8.12 -9.39 -14.67
N GLY A 13 7.50 -10.33 -15.39
CA GLY A 13 6.30 -10.98 -14.84
C GLY A 13 6.65 -11.55 -13.45
N SER A 14 5.90 -11.15 -12.42
CA SER A 14 5.93 -11.61 -11.01
C SER A 14 6.89 -10.97 -9.99
N GLN A 15 7.81 -10.06 -10.36
CA GLN A 15 8.71 -9.45 -9.37
C GLN A 15 8.06 -8.24 -8.65
N GLN A 16 8.12 -8.23 -7.32
CA GLN A 16 7.69 -7.10 -6.50
C GLN A 16 8.63 -5.90 -6.72
N LEU A 17 8.06 -4.69 -6.77
CA LEU A 17 8.83 -3.45 -6.89
C LEU A 17 9.02 -2.82 -5.51
N HIS A 18 10.26 -2.60 -5.12
CA HIS A 18 10.58 -2.00 -3.82
C HIS A 18 11.16 -0.62 -4.03
N PHE A 19 10.54 0.36 -3.38
CA PHE A 19 10.97 1.75 -3.37
C PHE A 19 11.22 2.25 -1.95
N TYR A 20 12.07 3.25 -1.83
CA TYR A 20 12.13 4.11 -0.66
C TYR A 20 11.77 5.54 -1.03
N LEU A 21 11.04 6.19 -0.14
CA LEU A 21 10.73 7.61 -0.18
C LEU A 21 11.53 8.30 0.93
N ALA A 22 12.51 9.09 0.52
CA ALA A 22 13.35 9.84 1.45
C ALA A 22 12.53 10.94 2.13
N VAL A 23 12.61 11.00 3.45
CA VAL A 23 11.98 12.04 4.28
C VAL A 23 13.11 12.75 5.03
N ASP A 24 13.17 14.09 4.96
CA ASP A 24 14.26 14.84 5.59
C ASP A 24 14.33 14.57 7.11
N ARG A 25 13.18 14.68 7.79
CA ARG A 25 13.09 14.51 9.24
C ARG A 25 11.82 13.76 9.65
N PRO A 26 11.82 13.06 10.80
CA PRO A 26 10.68 12.27 11.26
C PRO A 26 9.35 13.04 11.30
N GLN A 27 9.36 14.32 11.69
CA GLN A 27 8.14 15.13 11.76
C GLN A 27 7.44 15.34 10.41
N PHE A 28 8.16 15.20 9.29
CA PHE A 28 7.58 15.35 7.95
C PHE A 28 6.99 14.03 7.43
N LYS A 29 7.20 12.89 8.12
CA LYS A 29 6.65 11.59 7.66
C LYS A 29 5.14 11.64 7.49
N MET A 30 4.42 12.29 8.43
CA MET A 30 2.96 12.39 8.34
C MET A 30 2.50 13.18 7.12
N GLU A 31 3.08 14.36 6.89
CA GLU A 31 2.75 15.19 5.72
C GLU A 31 3.05 14.44 4.42
N THR A 32 4.25 13.84 4.32
CA THR A 32 4.67 13.09 3.15
C THR A 32 3.78 11.86 2.86
N VAL A 33 3.34 11.12 3.88
CA VAL A 33 2.47 9.96 3.65
C VAL A 33 1.09 10.39 3.18
N VAL A 34 0.56 11.50 3.72
CA VAL A 34 -0.75 12.05 3.32
C VAL A 34 -0.69 12.57 1.88
N GLU A 35 0.39 13.25 1.49
CA GLU A 35 0.60 13.67 0.09
C GLU A 35 0.69 12.49 -0.86
N LEU A 36 1.47 11.47 -0.50
CA LEU A 36 1.60 10.24 -1.29
C LEU A 36 0.24 9.55 -1.45
N LEU A 37 -0.49 9.38 -0.35
CA LEU A 37 -1.83 8.79 -0.37
C LEU A 37 -2.82 9.68 -1.13
N GLY A 38 -2.62 10.99 -1.14
CA GLY A 38 -3.44 11.91 -1.92
C GLY A 38 -3.24 11.76 -3.44
N VAL A 39 -2.06 11.31 -3.86
CA VAL A 39 -1.76 10.96 -5.25
C VAL A 39 -2.28 9.55 -5.58
N LEU A 40 -1.98 8.56 -4.73
CA LEU A 40 -2.35 7.16 -4.96
C LEU A 40 -3.86 6.92 -4.86
N GLY A 41 -4.49 7.52 -3.85
CA GLY A 41 -5.89 7.33 -3.49
C GLY A 41 -6.90 7.81 -4.54
N ARG A 42 -6.45 8.64 -5.49
CA ARG A 42 -7.28 9.07 -6.63
C ARG A 42 -7.53 7.96 -7.64
N ARG A 43 -6.79 6.84 -7.56
CA ARG A 43 -7.04 5.69 -8.42
C ARG A 43 -8.23 4.90 -7.91
N PRO A 44 -9.26 4.66 -8.73
CA PRO A 44 -10.42 3.91 -8.28
C PRO A 44 -10.05 2.51 -7.82
N TRP A 45 -10.68 2.04 -6.74
CA TRP A 45 -10.54 0.70 -6.18
C TRP A 45 -9.12 0.27 -5.75
N LEU A 46 -8.12 1.14 -5.78
CA LEU A 46 -6.73 0.76 -5.48
C LEU A 46 -6.63 0.22 -4.04
N PRO A 47 -6.20 -1.05 -3.84
CA PRO A 47 -6.03 -1.61 -2.51
C PRO A 47 -4.65 -1.24 -1.95
N ILE A 48 -4.64 -0.50 -0.85
CA ILE A 48 -3.45 0.03 -0.17
C ILE A 48 -3.40 -0.50 1.27
N VAL A 49 -2.21 -0.88 1.73
CA VAL A 49 -1.96 -1.19 3.14
C VAL A 49 -0.88 -0.25 3.66
N VAL A 50 -1.10 0.34 4.85
CA VAL A 50 -0.12 1.12 5.57
C VAL A 50 0.25 0.38 6.86
N CYS A 51 1.51 -0.01 7.00
CA CYS A 51 2.01 -0.69 8.19
C CYS A 51 2.69 0.30 9.15
N CYS A 52 2.22 0.30 10.39
CA CYS A 52 2.74 1.06 11.52
C CYS A 52 3.35 0.12 12.56
N SER A 53 4.33 0.59 13.34
CA SER A 53 4.97 -0.23 14.39
C SER A 53 4.29 -0.08 15.75
N SER A 54 3.53 1.01 15.96
CA SER A 54 2.81 1.30 17.20
C SER A 54 1.34 1.66 16.95
N ARG A 55 0.53 1.62 18.02
CA ARG A 55 -0.87 2.04 17.97
C ARG A 55 -1.01 3.56 17.82
N ASP A 56 -0.18 4.33 18.51
CA ASP A 56 -0.22 5.79 18.44
C ASP A 56 0.00 6.31 17.01
N GLU A 57 0.97 5.71 16.29
CA GLU A 57 1.22 6.06 14.88
C GLU A 57 0.07 5.64 13.97
N LEU A 58 -0.54 4.47 14.22
CA LEU A 58 -1.73 4.05 13.50
C LEU A 58 -2.86 5.07 13.67
N ASP A 59 -3.15 5.50 14.91
CA ASP A 59 -4.23 6.43 15.20
C ASP A 59 -3.94 7.82 14.59
N ALA A 60 -2.67 8.25 14.59
CA ALA A 60 -2.24 9.49 13.94
C ALA A 60 -2.41 9.45 12.41
N VAL A 61 -2.07 8.32 11.77
CA VAL A 61 -2.29 8.12 10.34
C VAL A 61 -3.80 8.10 10.03
N CYS A 62 -4.61 7.37 10.78
CA CYS A 62 -6.07 7.34 10.62
C CYS A 62 -6.70 8.74 10.78
N SER A 63 -6.24 9.52 11.75
CA SER A 63 -6.71 10.89 11.96
C SER A 63 -6.42 11.77 10.74
N SER A 64 -5.21 11.65 10.18
CA SER A 64 -4.80 12.43 9.01
C SER A 64 -5.51 11.98 7.71
N LEU A 65 -5.78 10.69 7.57
CA LEU A 65 -6.52 10.11 6.44
C LEU A 65 -7.95 10.61 6.33
N SER A 66 -8.56 11.03 7.45
CA SER A 66 -9.92 11.59 7.45
C SER A 66 -10.06 12.86 6.60
N THR A 67 -8.94 13.46 6.20
CA THR A 67 -8.90 14.61 5.28
C THR A 67 -9.03 14.24 3.79
N LEU A 68 -8.97 12.95 3.45
CA LEU A 68 -8.93 12.45 2.08
C LEU A 68 -10.27 11.80 1.69
N PRO A 69 -11.19 12.52 1.03
CA PRO A 69 -12.57 12.03 0.79
C PRO A 69 -12.66 10.86 -0.21
N TYR A 70 -11.63 10.66 -1.03
CA TYR A 70 -11.54 9.62 -2.07
C TYR A 70 -10.93 8.30 -1.57
N ILE A 71 -10.60 8.21 -0.28
CA ILE A 71 -10.09 6.99 0.35
C ILE A 71 -11.11 6.50 1.37
N SER A 72 -11.57 5.26 1.21
CA SER A 72 -12.24 4.51 2.26
C SER A 72 -11.18 3.76 3.05
N PHE A 73 -11.09 3.99 4.36
CA PHE A 73 -10.07 3.34 5.17
C PHE A 73 -10.62 2.61 6.39
N ALA A 74 -9.91 1.57 6.82
CA ALA A 74 -10.16 0.84 8.05
C ALA A 74 -8.83 0.61 8.79
N ALA A 75 -8.92 0.25 10.08
CA ALA A 75 -7.77 -0.01 10.92
C ALA A 75 -7.78 -1.43 11.48
N LEU A 76 -6.60 -2.04 11.59
CA LEU A 76 -6.39 -3.34 12.23
C LEU A 76 -5.42 -3.19 13.41
N TYR A 77 -5.98 -3.33 14.63
CA TYR A 77 -5.28 -3.19 15.89
C TYR A 77 -5.73 -4.26 16.91
N SER A 78 -5.01 -4.40 18.02
CA SER A 78 -5.05 -5.58 18.90
C SER A 78 -6.35 -5.77 19.68
N ASP A 79 -7.03 -4.67 19.97
CA ASP A 79 -8.30 -4.56 20.70
C ASP A 79 -9.53 -4.64 19.79
N LEU A 80 -9.35 -4.83 18.49
CA LEU A 80 -10.44 -5.00 17.53
C LEU A 80 -11.13 -6.36 17.74
N GLY A 81 -12.45 -6.36 17.92
CA GLY A 81 -13.20 -7.59 18.11
C GLY A 81 -13.12 -8.52 16.90
N GLU A 82 -13.13 -9.83 17.10
CA GLU A 82 -12.95 -10.83 16.03
C GLU A 82 -13.94 -10.64 14.86
N ARG A 83 -15.20 -10.34 15.15
CA ARG A 83 -16.23 -10.07 14.13
C ARG A 83 -15.90 -8.82 13.30
N GLU A 84 -15.42 -7.77 13.96
CA GLU A 84 -15.07 -6.52 13.30
C GLU A 84 -13.81 -6.69 12.45
N ARG A 85 -12.79 -7.36 13.00
CA ARG A 85 -11.60 -7.78 12.26
C ARG A 85 -11.98 -8.57 10.99
N ALA A 86 -12.83 -9.58 11.11
CA ALA A 86 -13.28 -10.38 9.98
C ALA A 86 -14.01 -9.52 8.93
N SER A 87 -14.82 -8.55 9.38
CA SER A 87 -15.50 -7.61 8.48
C SER A 87 -14.51 -6.71 7.72
N VAL A 88 -13.49 -6.18 8.39
CA VAL A 88 -12.44 -5.37 7.74
C VAL A 88 -11.68 -6.19 6.69
N LEU A 89 -11.28 -7.42 7.04
CA LEU A 89 -10.57 -8.32 6.13
C LEU A 89 -11.41 -8.69 4.91
N ASP A 90 -12.69 -9.04 5.08
CA ASP A 90 -13.54 -9.40 3.95
C ASP A 90 -13.84 -8.21 3.04
N LYS A 91 -14.14 -7.03 3.60
CA LYS A 91 -14.31 -5.79 2.81
C LYS A 91 -13.06 -5.47 1.98
N PHE A 92 -11.87 -5.55 2.58
CA PHE A 92 -10.62 -5.30 1.87
C PHE A 92 -10.38 -6.34 0.77
N ARG A 93 -10.71 -7.62 1.03
CA ARG A 93 -10.62 -8.69 0.04
C ARG A 93 -11.52 -8.43 -1.16
N GLN A 94 -12.76 -7.97 -0.94
CA GLN A 94 -13.66 -7.59 -2.03
C GLN A 94 -13.09 -6.44 -2.87
N ALA A 95 -12.53 -5.42 -2.24
CA ALA A 95 -11.87 -4.32 -2.95
C ALA A 95 -10.73 -4.81 -3.86
N THR A 96 -9.90 -5.75 -3.37
CA THR A 96 -8.84 -6.38 -4.17
C THR A 96 -9.40 -7.18 -5.35
N ILE A 97 -10.53 -7.88 -5.18
CA ILE A 97 -11.20 -8.59 -6.29
C ILE A 97 -11.70 -7.61 -7.34
N ASN A 98 -12.36 -6.53 -6.92
CA ASN A 98 -12.88 -5.49 -7.82
C ASN A 98 -11.75 -4.83 -8.63
N TRP A 99 -10.63 -4.50 -7.97
CA TRP A 99 -9.43 -3.99 -8.63
C TRP A 99 -8.93 -4.91 -9.75
N ASN A 100 -8.85 -6.22 -9.48
CA ASN A 100 -8.37 -7.20 -10.46
C ASN A 100 -9.36 -7.40 -11.62
N GLN A 101 -10.66 -7.30 -11.36
CA GLN A 101 -11.69 -7.37 -12.41
C GLN A 101 -11.61 -6.16 -13.34
N GLN A 102 -11.41 -4.95 -12.82
CA GLN A 102 -11.29 -3.75 -13.64
C GLN A 102 -10.07 -3.79 -14.56
N LEU A 103 -8.92 -4.29 -14.07
CA LEU A 103 -7.73 -4.46 -14.91
C LEU A 103 -7.99 -5.38 -16.12
N ASN A 104 -8.89 -6.36 -15.97
CA ASN A 104 -9.27 -7.27 -17.05
C ASN A 104 -10.38 -6.69 -17.95
N SER A 105 -11.21 -5.79 -17.42
CA SER A 105 -12.36 -5.18 -18.12
C SER A 105 -12.02 -3.86 -18.83
N ALA A 106 -10.80 -3.32 -18.70
CA ALA A 106 -10.34 -2.07 -19.34
C ALA A 106 -10.25 -2.12 -20.88
N VAL A 107 -11.03 -2.98 -21.55
CA VAL A 107 -11.15 -3.09 -23.01
C VAL A 107 -12.44 -2.46 -23.57
N VAL A 108 -13.42 -2.01 -22.77
CA VAL A 108 -14.67 -1.46 -23.33
C VAL A 108 -15.13 -0.15 -22.72
N GLU A 109 -15.04 0.87 -23.58
CA GLU A 109 -15.83 2.10 -23.80
C GLU A 109 -16.19 3.09 -22.67
N GLU A 110 -15.83 4.34 -22.97
CA GLU A 110 -16.36 5.60 -22.45
C GLU A 110 -17.84 5.75 -22.80
N GLY A 111 -18.69 6.05 -21.82
CA GLY A 111 -20.08 6.37 -22.09
C GLY A 111 -20.89 6.81 -20.86
N LEU A 112 -21.22 8.10 -20.87
CA LEU A 112 -22.37 8.78 -20.25
C LEU A 112 -22.38 9.05 -18.73
N GLU A 113 -22.45 10.35 -18.45
CA GLU A 113 -22.72 10.98 -17.16
C GLU A 113 -24.16 10.68 -16.71
N GLU A 114 -24.33 10.10 -15.52
CA GLU A 114 -25.57 10.20 -14.75
C GLU A 114 -25.24 10.38 -13.26
N SER A 115 -26.08 11.15 -12.58
CA SER A 115 -25.96 11.58 -11.19
C SER A 115 -25.67 10.43 -10.22
N GLU A 116 -24.42 10.35 -9.76
CA GLU A 116 -23.95 9.31 -8.85
C GLU A 116 -24.59 9.47 -7.46
N THR A 117 -25.16 8.37 -6.94
CA THR A 117 -25.56 8.30 -5.54
C THR A 117 -24.32 8.23 -4.63
N ARG A 118 -24.42 8.65 -3.35
CA ARG A 118 -23.28 8.55 -2.40
C ARG A 118 -22.71 7.13 -2.29
N GLU A 119 -23.54 6.12 -2.53
CA GLU A 119 -23.14 4.70 -2.48
C GLU A 119 -22.26 4.33 -3.70
N GLU A 120 -22.53 4.88 -4.89
CA GLU A 120 -21.72 4.69 -6.10
C GLU A 120 -20.39 5.48 -6.05
N GLU A 121 -20.39 6.68 -5.46
CA GLU A 121 -19.16 7.45 -5.20
C GLU A 121 -18.23 6.72 -4.21
N ASP A 122 -18.79 6.11 -3.16
CA ASP A 122 -18.05 5.31 -2.18
C ASP A 122 -17.49 4.03 -2.80
N GLU A 123 -18.23 3.41 -3.72
CA GLU A 123 -17.82 2.18 -4.39
C GLU A 123 -16.53 2.38 -5.22
N LYS A 124 -16.34 3.56 -5.81
CA LYS A 124 -15.15 3.90 -6.61
C LYS A 124 -13.92 4.29 -5.79
N LYS A 125 -14.03 4.43 -4.47
CA LYS A 125 -12.90 4.90 -3.64
C LYS A 125 -11.74 3.91 -3.61
N SER A 126 -10.54 4.45 -3.42
CA SER A 126 -9.40 3.62 -2.99
C SER A 126 -9.70 3.02 -1.63
N HIS A 127 -9.29 1.76 -1.43
CA HIS A 127 -9.50 1.05 -0.18
C HIS A 127 -8.18 0.93 0.55
N LEU A 128 -8.13 1.41 1.79
CA LEU A 128 -6.92 1.46 2.58
C LEU A 128 -7.09 0.74 3.93
N VAL A 129 -6.13 -0.08 4.31
CA VAL A 129 -6.06 -0.65 5.66
C VAL A 129 -4.79 -0.16 6.35
N VAL A 130 -4.94 0.50 7.50
CA VAL A 130 -3.82 0.81 8.40
C VAL A 130 -3.70 -0.32 9.41
N VAL A 131 -2.51 -0.89 9.58
CA VAL A 131 -2.32 -2.09 10.39
C VAL A 131 -1.05 -2.00 11.21
N THR A 132 -1.09 -2.52 12.43
CA THR A 132 0.12 -2.75 13.23
C THR A 132 0.70 -4.13 12.95
N ASP A 133 2.02 -4.27 13.12
CA ASP A 133 2.70 -5.55 12.90
C ASP A 133 2.05 -6.72 13.65
N VAL A 134 1.64 -6.51 14.90
CA VAL A 134 1.01 -7.54 15.75
C VAL A 134 -0.35 -8.00 15.23
N CYS A 135 -0.99 -7.22 14.36
CA CYS A 135 -2.34 -7.48 13.84
C CYS A 135 -2.35 -7.92 12.38
N LEU A 136 -1.17 -8.13 11.79
CA LEU A 136 -1.06 -8.72 10.46
C LEU A 136 -1.76 -10.09 10.40
N PRO A 137 -2.44 -10.43 9.29
CA PRO A 137 -3.05 -11.74 9.12
C PRO A 137 -2.09 -12.90 9.42
N MET A 138 -2.50 -13.80 10.31
CA MET A 138 -1.74 -15.00 10.66
C MET A 138 -2.07 -16.13 9.67
N LEU A 139 -1.29 -16.19 8.59
CA LEU A 139 -1.51 -17.19 7.52
C LEU A 139 -1.41 -18.64 8.02
N SER A 140 -0.58 -18.90 9.05
CA SER A 140 -0.47 -20.20 9.70
C SER A 140 -1.73 -20.64 10.44
N SER A 141 -2.57 -19.69 10.83
CA SER A 141 -3.85 -19.92 11.52
C SER A 141 -5.03 -19.98 10.55
N GLY A 142 -4.78 -19.96 9.24
CA GLY A 142 -5.80 -20.02 8.20
C GLY A 142 -6.37 -18.66 7.78
N GLU A 143 -5.82 -17.55 8.28
CA GLU A 143 -6.18 -16.22 7.78
C GLU A 143 -5.65 -16.01 6.35
N SER A 144 -6.39 -15.22 5.56
CA SER A 144 -5.97 -14.86 4.20
C SER A 144 -5.11 -13.61 4.18
N SER A 145 -4.16 -13.54 3.24
CA SER A 145 -3.38 -12.32 2.99
C SER A 145 -4.27 -11.19 2.48
N LEU A 146 -3.97 -9.94 2.85
CA LEU A 146 -4.69 -8.75 2.38
C LEU A 146 -4.55 -8.57 0.85
N SER A 147 -3.45 -9.08 0.27
CA SER A 147 -3.19 -9.04 -1.17
C SER A 147 -3.34 -7.64 -1.80
N SER A 148 -2.82 -6.61 -1.12
CA SER A 148 -2.83 -5.23 -1.57
C SER A 148 -1.93 -5.00 -2.78
N ARG A 149 -2.25 -3.98 -3.57
CA ARG A 149 -1.42 -3.55 -4.71
C ARG A 149 -0.26 -2.68 -4.24
N VAL A 150 -0.48 -1.89 -3.19
CA VAL A 150 0.53 -1.04 -2.55
C VAL A 150 0.65 -1.40 -1.09
N LEU A 151 1.89 -1.57 -0.63
CA LEU A 151 2.26 -1.66 0.77
C LEU A 151 3.16 -0.46 1.11
N ILE A 152 2.73 0.35 2.07
CA ILE A 152 3.50 1.48 2.60
C ILE A 152 4.00 1.10 3.99
N ASN A 153 5.30 1.06 4.16
CA ASN A 153 5.93 0.99 5.47
C ASN A 153 6.13 2.42 5.97
N TYR A 154 5.22 2.89 6.82
CA TYR A 154 5.30 4.23 7.43
C TYR A 154 6.56 4.36 8.29
N GLU A 155 6.88 3.30 9.02
CA GLU A 155 8.16 3.09 9.67
C GLU A 155 8.92 1.97 8.98
N LEU A 156 10.21 2.19 8.74
CA LEU A 156 11.09 1.22 8.10
C LEU A 156 11.30 0.02 9.04
N PRO A 157 10.98 -1.21 8.61
CA PRO A 157 11.27 -2.39 9.42
C PRO A 157 12.77 -2.55 9.67
N THR A 158 13.15 -2.68 10.94
CA THR A 158 14.56 -2.85 11.34
C THR A 158 15.08 -4.28 11.18
N LYS A 159 14.18 -5.25 11.04
CA LYS A 159 14.49 -6.68 10.94
C LYS A 159 13.93 -7.26 9.64
N LYS A 160 14.72 -8.11 8.98
CA LYS A 160 14.32 -8.90 7.81
C LYS A 160 13.01 -9.65 8.03
N GLU A 161 12.87 -10.31 9.17
CA GLU A 161 11.68 -11.11 9.49
C GLU A 161 10.40 -10.26 9.49
N THR A 162 10.44 -9.08 10.10
CA THR A 162 9.31 -8.13 10.09
C THR A 162 8.99 -7.69 8.67
N TYR A 163 10.02 -7.35 7.88
CA TYR A 163 9.82 -6.96 6.49
C TYR A 163 9.17 -8.07 5.66
N THR A 164 9.71 -9.30 5.73
CA THR A 164 9.15 -10.47 5.05
C THR A 164 7.71 -10.73 5.50
N ARG A 165 7.41 -10.63 6.80
CA ARG A 165 6.05 -10.82 7.32
C ARG A 165 5.07 -9.80 6.72
N ARG A 166 5.46 -8.52 6.65
CA ARG A 166 4.63 -7.47 6.01
C ARG A 166 4.38 -7.81 4.54
N LEU A 167 5.40 -8.22 3.78
CA LEU A 167 5.24 -8.61 2.38
C LEU A 167 4.27 -9.79 2.22
N THR A 168 4.46 -10.88 2.97
CA THR A 168 3.64 -12.09 2.82
C THR A 168 2.18 -11.87 3.24
N SER A 169 1.96 -11.17 4.35
CA SER A 169 0.61 -10.93 4.88
C SER A 169 -0.14 -9.82 4.17
N CYS A 170 0.56 -8.87 3.51
CA CYS A 170 -0.08 -7.69 2.94
C CYS A 170 -0.06 -7.64 1.41
N LEU A 171 1.02 -8.04 0.75
CA LEU A 171 1.28 -7.65 -0.64
C LEU A 171 0.89 -8.74 -1.64
N ALA A 172 0.20 -8.35 -2.72
CA ALA A 172 -0.07 -9.22 -3.86
C ALA A 172 1.18 -9.49 -4.72
N SER A 173 1.10 -10.51 -5.58
CA SER A 173 2.13 -10.77 -6.60
C SER A 173 2.33 -9.56 -7.52
N GLY A 174 3.59 -9.19 -7.77
CA GLY A 174 3.95 -8.00 -8.55
C GLY A 174 3.49 -6.66 -7.94
N GLY A 175 3.16 -6.64 -6.64
CA GLY A 175 2.79 -5.42 -5.93
C GLY A 175 3.97 -4.46 -5.69
N ILE A 176 3.66 -3.26 -5.23
CA ILE A 176 4.62 -2.18 -4.98
C ILE A 176 4.77 -1.96 -3.48
N VAL A 177 6.01 -1.86 -3.02
CA VAL A 177 6.38 -1.59 -1.63
C VAL A 177 7.04 -0.23 -1.57
N ILE A 178 6.57 0.64 -0.68
CA ILE A 178 7.13 1.98 -0.47
C ILE A 178 7.58 2.08 0.98
N ASN A 179 8.86 2.36 1.20
CA ASN A 179 9.46 2.49 2.52
C ASN A 179 9.72 3.96 2.81
N MET A 180 9.12 4.51 3.86
CA MET A 180 9.46 5.86 4.29
C MET A 180 10.73 5.83 5.12
N VAL A 181 11.76 6.52 4.64
CA VAL A 181 13.12 6.44 5.20
C VAL A 181 13.57 7.84 5.58
N VAL A 182 13.85 8.07 6.87
CA VAL A 182 14.51 9.31 7.29
C VAL A 182 16.03 9.23 7.12
N GLY A 183 16.71 10.39 7.08
CA GLY A 183 18.16 10.44 6.85
C GLY A 183 19.00 9.55 7.80
N GLY A 184 18.54 9.32 9.03
CA GLY A 184 19.20 8.42 9.99
C GLY A 184 18.99 6.92 9.75
N GLU A 185 18.06 6.54 8.87
CA GLU A 185 17.66 5.14 8.61
C GLU A 185 18.35 4.54 7.36
N VAL A 186 19.23 5.28 6.68
CA VAL A 186 19.88 4.81 5.44
C VAL A 186 20.71 3.55 5.67
N THR A 187 21.43 3.44 6.79
CA THR A 187 22.18 2.23 7.15
C THR A 187 21.24 1.04 7.35
N THR A 188 20.11 1.24 8.03
CA THR A 188 19.08 0.21 8.23
C THR A 188 18.50 -0.25 6.91
N LEU A 189 18.23 0.67 5.98
CA LEU A 189 17.76 0.36 4.64
C LEU A 189 18.76 -0.53 3.89
N ARG A 190 20.06 -0.18 3.91
CA ARG A 190 21.12 -0.99 3.29
C ARG A 190 21.21 -2.39 3.90
N SER A 191 21.19 -2.50 5.23
CA SER A 191 21.18 -3.80 5.90
C SER A 191 19.96 -4.65 5.53
N LEU A 192 18.80 -4.01 5.29
CA LEU A 192 17.59 -4.69 4.86
C LEU A 192 17.71 -5.20 3.42
N GLU A 193 18.25 -4.40 2.49
CA GLU A 193 18.56 -4.81 1.11
C GLU A 193 19.48 -6.02 1.08
N GLU A 194 20.61 -5.95 1.80
CA GLU A 194 21.63 -7.00 1.86
C GLU A 194 21.08 -8.29 2.47
N SER A 195 20.40 -8.19 3.62
CA SER A 195 19.88 -9.36 4.31
C SER A 195 18.71 -10.03 3.56
N SER A 196 17.91 -9.26 2.83
CA SER A 196 16.74 -9.76 2.09
C SER A 196 17.06 -10.14 0.64
N GLY A 197 18.22 -9.73 0.11
CA GLY A 197 18.61 -9.99 -1.28
C GLY A 197 17.72 -9.24 -2.29
N ILE A 198 17.23 -8.06 -1.90
CA ILE A 198 16.33 -7.22 -2.72
C ILE A 198 17.02 -5.91 -3.06
N ILE A 199 16.52 -5.24 -4.10
CA ILE A 199 16.94 -3.89 -4.48
C ILE A 199 15.80 -2.93 -4.16
N ILE A 200 16.06 -1.94 -3.32
CA ILE A 200 15.10 -0.89 -2.98
C ILE A 200 15.53 0.39 -3.70
N ALA A 201 14.83 0.72 -4.78
CA ALA A 201 15.12 1.89 -5.60
C ALA A 201 14.59 3.19 -4.95
N GLU A 202 15.17 4.32 -5.30
CA GLU A 202 14.58 5.62 -4.94
C GLU A 202 13.24 5.82 -5.68
N MET A 203 12.25 6.38 -5.00
CA MET A 203 10.96 6.66 -5.60
C MET A 203 11.09 7.68 -6.75
N PRO A 204 10.57 7.40 -7.96
CA PRO A 204 10.59 8.37 -9.05
C PRO A 204 9.66 9.56 -8.75
N ILE A 205 10.06 10.74 -9.21
CA ILE A 205 9.29 12.00 -9.07
C ILE A 205 7.86 11.85 -9.59
N ASN A 206 7.69 11.17 -10.72
CA ASN A 206 6.36 10.88 -11.27
C ASN A 206 5.88 9.51 -10.79
N VAL A 207 5.22 9.49 -9.63
CA VAL A 207 4.67 8.28 -9.01
C VAL A 207 3.71 7.53 -9.94
N TYR A 208 2.98 8.24 -10.82
CA TYR A 208 2.01 7.62 -11.72
C TYR A 208 2.64 6.61 -12.68
N ILE A 209 3.93 6.77 -13.03
CA ILE A 209 4.63 5.90 -13.97
C ILE A 209 4.82 4.47 -13.45
N ILE A 210 4.81 4.28 -12.13
CA ILE A 210 5.00 2.98 -11.47
C ILE A 210 3.72 2.14 -11.56
N PHE A 211 2.57 2.78 -11.81
CA PHE A 211 1.26 2.18 -11.79
C PHE A 211 0.61 2.09 -13.18
N ILE A 212 1.37 2.33 -14.26
CA ILE A 212 0.89 2.12 -15.63
C ILE A 212 0.95 0.60 -15.90
N PRO A 213 -0.16 -0.03 -16.35
CA PRO A 213 -0.19 -1.46 -16.66
C PRO A 213 0.72 -1.83 -17.84
#